data_AF-G5B7N6-F1
#
_entry.id   AF-G5B7N6-F1
#
_cell.length_a   1.000
_cell.length_b   1.000
_cell.length_c   1.000
_cell.angle_alpha   90.00
_cell.angle_beta   90.00
_cell.angle_gamma   90.00
#
_symmetry.space_group_name_H-M   'P 1'
#
loop_
_entity.id
_entity.type
_entity.pdbx_description
1 polymer ?
#
loop_
_entity_poly.entity_id
_entity_poly.type
_entity_poly.pdbx_seq_one_letter_code
_entity_poly.pdbx_strand_id
1 'polypeptide(L)' 'DEIASADECWVQPPSEYCAKRCTRLQTCLNPNHTCCWTYCGNICWDKAEPFKTMLIP' A
#
# COMPACT_ATOMS: atom_id res chain seq x y z
N ASP A 1 8.61 19.09 13.30
CA ASP A 1 8.41 18.42 12.00
C ASP A 1 8.28 16.92 12.17
N GLU A 2 7.07 16.45 12.48
CA GLU A 2 6.72 15.04 12.27
C GLU A 2 6.66 14.83 10.76
N ILE A 3 7.74 14.29 10.20
CA ILE A 3 7.71 13.67 8.88
C ILE A 3 6.62 12.60 9.00
N ALA A 4 5.44 12.86 8.42
CA ALA A 4 4.37 11.87 8.28
C ALA A 4 4.96 10.67 7.55
N SER A 5 5.49 9.74 8.34
CA SER A 5 6.07 8.48 7.92
C SER A 5 4.91 7.69 7.38
N ALA A 6 4.89 7.47 6.06
CA ALA A 6 3.94 6.56 5.45
C ALA A 6 3.92 5.29 6.32
N ASP A 7 2.75 4.92 6.85
CA ASP A 7 2.59 3.72 7.66
C ASP A 7 3.28 2.56 6.94
N GLU A 8 4.21 1.88 7.64
CA GLU A 8 4.95 0.77 7.05
C GLU A 8 4.00 -0.43 6.96
N CYS A 9 3.58 -0.77 5.74
CA CYS A 9 2.76 -1.95 5.51
C CYS A 9 3.71 -3.17 5.45
N TRP A 10 3.79 -3.95 6.54
CA TRP A 10 4.63 -5.14 6.68
C TRP A 10 4.11 -6.38 5.91
N VAL A 11 3.66 -6.18 4.67
CA VAL A 11 3.16 -7.26 3.81
C VAL A 11 3.92 -7.19 2.50
N GLN A 12 4.38 -8.33 1.98
CA GLN A 12 5.03 -8.38 0.67
C GLN A 12 3.94 -8.39 -0.41
N PRO A 13 3.69 -7.27 -1.11
CA PRO A 13 2.66 -7.24 -2.13
C PRO A 13 3.07 -8.12 -3.33
N PRO A 14 2.11 -8.76 -4.02
CA PRO A 14 2.37 -9.33 -5.33
C PRO A 14 2.90 -8.25 -6.27
N SER A 15 3.81 -8.63 -7.17
CA SER A 15 4.51 -7.69 -8.05
C SER A 15 3.59 -6.83 -8.92
N GLU A 16 2.37 -7.29 -9.22
CA GLU A 16 1.36 -6.53 -9.98
C GLU A 16 0.94 -5.21 -9.30
N TYR A 17 1.04 -5.11 -7.97
CA TYR A 17 0.66 -3.90 -7.25
C TYR A 17 1.78 -2.86 -7.19
N CYS A 18 2.99 -3.20 -7.63
CA CYS A 18 4.11 -2.25 -7.72
C CYS A 18 3.88 -1.15 -8.76
N ALA A 19 2.90 -1.34 -9.66
CA ALA A 19 2.42 -0.32 -10.58
C ALA A 19 1.49 0.71 -9.90
N LYS A 20 0.84 0.37 -8.77
CA LYS A 20 -0.12 1.22 -8.07
C LYS A 20 0.58 2.22 -7.14
N ARG A 21 1.42 3.09 -7.68
CA ARG A 21 2.25 4.01 -6.89
C ARG A 21 1.45 5.18 -6.31
N CYS A 22 1.92 5.67 -5.17
CA CYS A 22 1.43 6.89 -4.54
C CYS A 22 2.58 7.81 -4.13
N THR A 23 2.27 9.09 -3.98
CA THR A 23 3.18 10.11 -3.45
C THR A 23 2.42 11.03 -2.50
N ARG A 24 3.12 12.01 -1.90
CA ARG A 24 2.46 13.04 -1.08
C ARG A 24 1.45 13.89 -1.86
N LEU A 25 1.65 14.05 -3.18
CA LEU A 25 0.78 14.85 -4.04
C LEU A 25 -0.26 13.99 -4.77
N GLN A 26 0.07 12.72 -4.99
CA GLN A 26 -0.80 11.75 -5.65
C GLN A 26 -1.24 10.70 -4.65
N THR A 27 -2.38 10.98 -4.01
CA THR A 27 -3.05 10.07 -3.10
C THR A 27 -3.71 8.92 -3.86
N CYS A 28 -4.16 7.92 -3.11
CA CYS A 28 -4.81 6.75 -3.69
C CYS A 28 -6.19 7.10 -4.24
N LEU A 29 -6.46 6.63 -5.46
CA LEU A 29 -7.77 6.82 -6.10
C LEU A 29 -8.88 6.10 -5.32
N ASN A 30 -8.55 4.93 -4.75
CA ASN A 30 -9.48 4.19 -3.92
C ASN A 30 -9.40 4.70 -2.47
N PRO A 31 -10.50 5.21 -1.88
CA PRO A 31 -10.51 5.68 -0.49
C PRO A 31 -10.24 4.57 0.53
N ASN A 32 -10.43 3.30 0.16
CA ASN A 32 -10.09 2.16 1.02
C ASN A 32 -8.60 1.80 0.97
N HIS A 33 -7.83 2.38 0.04
CA HIS A 33 -6.39 2.14 -0.06
C HIS A 33 -5.63 3.24 0.66
N THR A 34 -4.56 2.83 1.33
CA THR A 34 -3.63 3.74 2.01
C THR A 34 -2.33 3.77 1.22
N CYS A 35 -1.69 4.93 1.19
CA CYS A 35 -0.35 5.02 0.67
C CYS A 35 0.60 4.42 1.70
N CYS A 36 1.25 3.32 1.34
CA CYS A 36 2.10 2.53 2.23
C CYS A 36 3.46 2.29 1.58
N TRP A 37 4.51 2.28 2.39
CA TRP A 37 5.85 1.93 1.92
C TRP A 37 6.04 0.40 1.89
N THR A 38 6.59 -0.11 0.79
CA THR A 38 6.86 -1.53 0.53
C THR A 38 8.22 -1.71 -0.18
N TYR A 39 8.61 -2.94 -0.54
CA TYR A 39 9.81 -3.18 -1.37
C TYR A 39 9.73 -2.49 -2.75
N CYS A 40 8.53 -2.20 -3.23
CA CYS A 40 8.28 -1.46 -4.47
C CYS A 40 8.26 0.06 -4.26
N GLY A 41 8.53 0.54 -3.05
CA GLY A 41 8.36 1.93 -2.63
C GLY A 41 6.92 2.21 -2.17
N ASN A 42 6.51 3.46 -2.30
CA ASN A 42 5.18 3.92 -1.90
C ASN A 42 4.11 3.47 -2.90
N ILE A 43 3.22 2.59 -2.46
CA ILE A 43 2.10 2.08 -3.25
C ILE A 43 0.77 2.22 -2.52
N CYS A 44 -0.31 2.29 -3.28
CA CYS A 44 -1.68 2.26 -2.80
C CYS A 44 -2.10 0.83 -2.49
N TRP A 45 -2.27 0.54 -1.21
CA TRP A 45 -2.56 -0.79 -0.71
C TRP A 45 -3.73 -0.79 0.26
N ASP A 46 -4.59 -1.81 0.19
CA ASP A 46 -5.68 -1.99 1.15
C ASP A 46 -5.15 -2.68 2.41
N LYS A 47 -5.27 -2.04 3.59
CA LYS A 47 -4.83 -2.63 4.87
C LYS A 47 -5.59 -3.94 5.21
N ALA A 48 -6.73 -4.21 4.59
CA ALA A 48 -7.50 -5.45 4.73
C ALA A 48 -7.14 -6.53 3.70
N GLU A 49 -6.35 -6.23 2.67
CA GLU A 49 -5.92 -7.22 1.68
C GLU A 49 -5.06 -8.39 2.18
N PRO A 50 -4.14 -8.26 3.18
CA PRO A 50 -3.38 -9.41 3.66
C PRO A 50 -4.27 -10.57 4.14
N PHE A 51 -5.48 -10.28 4.63
CA PHE A 51 -6.43 -11.32 5.03
C PHE A 51 -7.27 -11.84 3.85
N LYS A 52 -7.53 -11.03 2.82
CA LYS A 52 -8.35 -11.46 1.66
C LYS A 52 -7.59 -12.38 0.71
N THR A 53 -6.28 -12.14 0.50
CA THR A 53 -5.47 -12.97 -0.41
C THR A 53 -4.94 -14.26 0.25
N MET A 54 -4.79 -14.29 1.59
CA MET A 54 -4.52 -15.54 2.32
C MET A 54 -5.75 -16.45 2.47
N LEU A 55 -6.95 -15.97 2.15
CA LEU A 55 -8.21 -16.71 2.23
C LEU A 55 -8.65 -17.34 0.89
N ILE A 56 -7.78 -17.33 -0.14
CA ILE A 56 -8.03 -18.08 -1.37
C ILE A 56 -7.32 -19.45 -1.22
N PRO A 57 -8.06 -20.54 -0.90
CA PRO A 57 -7.51 -21.89 -0.87
C PRO A 57 -7.11 -22.40 -2.26
#